data_AF-A0AAD8HGP4-F1
#
_entry.id   AF-A0AAD8HGP4-F1
#
_cell.length_a   1.000
_cell.length_b   1.000
_cell.length_c   1.000
_cell.angle_alpha   90.00
_cell.angle_beta   90.00
_cell.angle_gamma   90.00
#
_symmetry.space_group_name_H-M   'P 1'
#
loop_
_entity.id
_entity.type
_entity.pdbx_description
1 polymer ?
#
loop_
_entity_poly.entity_id
_entity_poly.type
_entity_poly.pdbx_seq_one_letter_code
_entity_poly.pdbx_strand_id
1 'polypeptide(L)'
;MAAKSTNLSTMVFLFTLCILTLAPASLVSSLENEHILPPTSSSDANLSSEFVRFVANCGENLTNSCGREIRNDLLGIAEVSGFCCGELVKMGWICHKGMVRLATSVMDNKDEASTFTSNSDRVYFRCAKIVNSLAPSPNH
;
A
#
# COMPACT_ATOMS: atom_id res chain seq x y z
N MET A 1 35.06 44.00 -18.55
CA MET A 1 33.96 44.15 -17.58
C MET A 1 33.56 42.73 -17.16
N ALA A 2 33.86 42.35 -15.93
CA ALA A 2 33.72 40.97 -15.45
C ALA A 2 32.25 40.64 -15.14
N ALA A 3 31.69 39.62 -15.78
CA ALA A 3 30.39 39.07 -15.43
C ALA A 3 30.55 38.22 -14.16
N LYS A 4 29.96 38.70 -13.05
CA LYS A 4 30.05 38.09 -11.73
C LYS A 4 29.17 36.84 -11.69
N SER A 5 29.80 35.68 -11.70
CA SER A 5 29.17 34.36 -11.47
C SER A 5 28.73 34.22 -10.01
N THR A 6 27.59 34.81 -9.66
CA THR A 6 26.96 34.67 -8.35
C THR A 6 25.45 34.48 -8.53
N ASN A 7 25.00 33.29 -8.94
CA ASN A 7 23.56 33.05 -9.09
C ASN A 7 23.06 31.68 -8.62
N LEU A 8 23.89 30.64 -8.47
CA LEU A 8 23.36 29.37 -7.95
C LEU A 8 23.30 29.35 -6.42
N SER A 9 24.38 29.77 -5.75
CA SER A 9 24.43 29.78 -4.29
C SER A 9 23.47 30.80 -3.68
N THR A 10 23.36 32.00 -4.27
CA THR A 10 22.41 33.04 -3.83
C THR A 10 20.95 32.63 -4.01
N MET A 11 20.61 31.92 -5.09
CA MET A 11 19.27 31.38 -5.31
C MET A 11 18.93 30.28 -4.29
N VAL A 12 19.87 29.40 -3.97
CA VAL A 12 19.68 28.36 -2.94
C VAL A 12 19.48 28.99 -1.56
N PHE A 13 20.27 30.00 -1.20
CA PHE A 13 20.10 30.72 0.07
C PHE A 13 18.73 31.40 0.19
N LEU A 14 18.26 32.07 -0.88
CA LEU A 14 16.94 32.71 -0.88
C LEU A 14 15.80 31.69 -0.76
N PHE A 15 15.88 30.56 -1.46
CA PHE A 15 14.89 29.48 -1.32
C PHE A 15 14.88 28.87 0.08
N THR A 16 16.05 28.66 0.71
CA THR A 16 16.11 28.16 2.09
C THR A 16 15.54 29.14 3.11
N LEU A 17 15.75 30.45 2.92
CA LEU A 17 15.18 31.50 3.77
C LEU A 17 13.65 31.56 3.65
N CYS A 18 13.09 31.41 2.46
CA CYS A 18 11.63 31.37 2.26
C CYS A 18 10.97 30.19 3.00
N ILE A 19 11.59 29.01 3.00
CA ILE A 19 11.07 27.82 3.71
C ILE A 19 11.02 28.05 5.23
N LEU A 20 12.01 28.75 5.79
CA LEU A 20 12.05 29.06 7.23
C LEU A 20 10.99 30.09 7.65
N THR A 21 10.59 31.01 6.77
CA THR A 21 9.59 32.06 7.08
C THR A 21 8.13 31.63 6.88
N LEU A 22 7.90 30.52 6.18
CA LEU A 22 6.56 29.95 5.92
C LEU A 22 6.17 28.85 6.91
N ALA A 23 7.05 28.49 7.85
CA ALA A 23 6.68 27.63 8.97
C ALA A 23 5.78 28.42 9.94
N PRO A 24 4.50 28.05 10.14
CA PRO A 24 3.71 28.65 11.20
C PRO A 24 4.38 28.39 12.55
N ALA A 25 4.33 29.38 13.45
CA ALA A 25 4.94 29.38 14.78
C ALA A 25 4.27 28.37 15.74
N SER A 26 4.34 27.08 15.43
CA SER A 26 3.70 25.99 16.18
C SER A 26 4.70 24.91 16.59
N LEU A 27 5.94 25.28 16.93
CA LEU A 27 6.99 24.38 17.39
C LEU A 27 7.52 24.80 18.77
N VAL A 28 6.63 25.12 19.71
CA VAL A 28 6.95 25.12 21.15
C VAL A 28 5.72 24.66 21.92
N SER A 29 5.65 23.35 22.19
CA SER A 29 5.07 22.70 23.38
C SER A 29 4.84 21.23 23.08
N SER A 30 5.85 20.39 23.27
CA SER A 30 5.69 18.93 23.39
C SER A 30 6.82 18.38 24.27
N LEU A 31 6.80 18.82 25.53
CA LEU A 31 7.37 18.10 26.67
C LEU A 31 6.40 18.43 27.82
N GLU A 32 5.86 17.38 28.43
CA GLU A 32 4.87 17.39 29.51
C GLU A 32 3.46 17.88 29.15
N ASN A 33 2.57 16.94 28.83
CA ASN A 33 1.35 16.72 29.63
C ASN A 33 0.68 15.41 29.23
N GLU A 34 0.70 14.41 30.12
CA GLU A 34 -0.30 13.35 30.13
C GLU A 34 -1.69 14.00 30.27
N HIS A 35 -2.46 14.08 29.18
CA HIS A 35 -3.89 14.29 29.29
C HIS A 35 -4.63 13.32 28.37
N ILE A 36 -5.24 12.35 29.05
CA ILE A 36 -6.28 11.42 28.61
C ILE A 36 -7.20 12.09 27.57
N LEU A 37 -7.05 11.70 26.31
CA LEU A 37 -8.01 12.04 25.25
C LEU A 37 -9.14 11.00 25.31
N PRO A 38 -10.42 11.41 25.40
CA PRO A 38 -11.54 10.48 25.29
C PRO A 38 -11.54 9.84 23.89
N PRO A 39 -11.97 8.57 23.74
CA PRO A 39 -11.93 7.89 22.45
C PRO A 39 -12.91 8.58 21.49
N THR A 40 -12.36 9.23 20.46
CA THR A 40 -13.14 9.76 19.34
C THR A 40 -13.70 8.59 18.54
N SER A 41 -14.95 8.27 18.83
CA SER A 41 -15.77 7.36 18.03
C SER A 41 -16.24 8.09 16.76
N SER A 42 -15.67 7.73 15.62
CA SER A 42 -16.32 7.97 14.32
C SER A 42 -15.88 6.92 13.31
N SER A 43 -16.60 5.79 13.34
CA SER A 43 -16.72 4.76 12.31
C SER A 43 -15.43 4.09 11.78
N ASP A 44 -14.75 3.30 12.61
CA ASP A 44 -13.83 2.25 12.14
C ASP A 44 -14.19 0.91 12.77
N ALA A 45 -14.55 -0.06 11.93
CA ALA A 45 -14.81 -1.44 12.35
C ALA A 45 -13.50 -2.08 12.80
N ASN A 46 -13.24 -2.06 14.12
CA ASN A 46 -12.08 -2.62 14.80
C ASN A 46 -11.55 -3.91 14.15
N LEU A 47 -10.55 -3.76 13.29
CA LEU A 47 -9.79 -4.89 12.80
C LEU A 47 -8.89 -5.36 13.95
N SER A 48 -8.99 -6.63 14.36
CA SER A 48 -8.22 -7.11 15.51
C SER A 48 -6.72 -7.09 15.20
N SER A 49 -5.90 -6.82 16.22
CA SER A 49 -4.44 -6.93 16.11
C SER A 49 -4.00 -8.32 15.66
N GLU A 50 -4.73 -9.35 16.05
CA GLU A 50 -4.54 -10.72 15.58
C GLU A 50 -4.76 -10.86 14.07
N PHE A 51 -5.81 -10.25 13.52
CA PHE A 51 -6.07 -10.28 12.09
C PHE A 51 -4.99 -9.53 11.31
N VAL A 52 -4.57 -8.35 11.79
CA VAL A 52 -3.47 -7.58 11.17
C VAL A 52 -2.19 -8.42 11.15
N ARG A 53 -1.85 -9.09 12.24
CA ARG A 53 -0.68 -9.98 12.32
C ARG A 53 -0.80 -11.18 11.38
N PHE A 54 -1.98 -11.78 11.30
CA PHE A 54 -2.25 -12.85 10.33
C PHE A 54 -1.98 -12.38 8.89
N VAL A 55 -2.51 -11.22 8.50
CA VAL A 55 -2.31 -10.67 7.15
C VAL A 55 -0.85 -10.27 6.91
N ALA A 56 -0.14 -9.77 7.92
CA ALA A 56 1.28 -9.46 7.81
C ALA A 56 2.11 -10.72 7.46
N ASN A 57 1.82 -11.84 8.13
CA ASN A 57 2.50 -13.11 7.85
C ASN A 57 2.20 -13.65 6.44
N CYS A 58 1.03 -13.34 5.87
CA CYS A 58 0.71 -13.68 4.49
C CYS A 58 1.67 -13.01 3.49
N GLY A 59 2.04 -11.76 3.75
CA GLY A 59 2.90 -10.96 2.88
C GLY A 59 4.33 -11.48 2.72
N GLU A 60 4.80 -12.38 3.59
CA GLU A 60 6.16 -12.94 3.52
C GLU A 60 6.43 -13.72 2.22
N ASN A 61 5.37 -14.25 1.59
CA ASN A 61 5.47 -15.00 0.33
C ASN A 61 5.33 -14.13 -0.92
N LEU A 62 5.18 -12.81 -0.75
CA LEU A 62 4.85 -11.89 -1.83
C LEU A 62 5.88 -10.76 -1.93
N THR A 63 6.53 -10.65 -3.07
CA THR A 63 7.44 -9.53 -3.33
C THR A 63 6.67 -8.21 -3.44
N ASN A 64 7.32 -7.10 -3.08
CA ASN A 64 6.74 -5.76 -3.24
C ASN A 64 6.31 -5.46 -4.69
N SER A 65 7.02 -6.00 -5.69
CA SER A 65 6.62 -5.91 -7.10
C SER A 65 5.32 -6.64 -7.36
N CYS A 66 5.19 -7.89 -6.91
CA CYS A 66 3.98 -8.66 -7.13
C CYS A 66 2.78 -8.11 -6.35
N GLY A 67 2.99 -7.59 -5.14
CA GLY A 67 1.96 -6.85 -4.41
C GLY A 67 1.40 -5.67 -5.21
N ARG A 68 2.25 -4.91 -5.91
CA ARG A 68 1.80 -3.81 -6.78
C ARG A 68 1.06 -4.29 -8.03
N GLU A 69 1.54 -5.34 -8.69
CA GLU A 69 0.85 -5.92 -9.86
C GLU A 69 -0.55 -6.42 -9.49
N ILE A 70 -0.65 -7.19 -8.41
CA ILE A 70 -1.93 -7.72 -7.91
C ILE A 70 -2.87 -6.57 -7.56
N ARG A 71 -2.39 -5.53 -6.86
CA ARG A 71 -3.18 -4.35 -6.57
C ARG A 71 -3.70 -3.68 -7.84
N ASN A 72 -2.85 -3.49 -8.84
CA ASN A 72 -3.25 -2.87 -10.10
C ASN A 72 -4.32 -3.70 -10.83
N ASP A 73 -4.26 -5.02 -10.78
CA ASP A 73 -5.26 -5.90 -11.38
C ASP A 73 -6.60 -5.89 -10.62
N LEU A 74 -6.54 -5.82 -9.28
CA LEU A 74 -7.71 -5.62 -8.43
C LEU A 74 -8.40 -4.29 -8.72
N LEU A 75 -7.64 -3.27 -9.12
CA LEU A 75 -8.16 -1.99 -9.61
C LEU A 75 -8.57 -2.01 -11.09
N GLY A 76 -8.35 -3.11 -11.80
CA GLY A 76 -8.65 -3.22 -13.24
C GLY A 76 -7.71 -2.41 -14.14
N ILE A 77 -6.54 -2.02 -13.65
CA ILE A 77 -5.56 -1.19 -14.37
C ILE A 77 -4.69 -2.03 -15.30
N ALA A 78 -4.18 -3.17 -14.82
CA ALA A 78 -3.26 -4.03 -15.57
C ALA A 78 -3.35 -5.47 -15.07
N GLU A 79 -3.12 -6.44 -15.95
CA GLU A 79 -3.11 -7.84 -15.56
C GLU A 79 -1.81 -8.22 -14.81
N VAL A 80 -1.95 -9.06 -13.79
CA VAL A 80 -0.83 -9.64 -13.04
C VAL A 80 -0.06 -10.65 -13.89
N SER A 81 1.28 -10.60 -13.81
CA SER A 81 2.15 -11.51 -14.54
C SER A 81 2.04 -12.97 -14.06
N GLY A 82 2.45 -13.92 -14.91
CA GLY A 82 2.49 -15.35 -14.53
C GLY A 82 3.41 -15.64 -13.34
N PHE A 83 4.53 -14.92 -13.22
CA PHE A 83 5.42 -14.99 -12.07
C PHE A 83 4.70 -14.57 -10.78
N CYS A 84 4.05 -13.40 -10.80
CA CYS A 84 3.32 -12.91 -9.64
C CYS A 84 2.03 -13.70 -9.33
N CYS A 85 1.44 -14.35 -10.34
CA CYS A 85 0.42 -15.37 -10.11
C CYS A 85 0.95 -16.56 -9.32
N GLY A 86 2.18 -16.98 -9.57
CA GLY A 86 2.87 -18.02 -8.78
C GLY A 86 2.96 -17.64 -7.31
N GLU A 87 3.42 -16.42 -7.01
CA GLU A 87 3.51 -15.92 -5.63
C GLU A 87 2.13 -15.79 -4.97
N LEU A 88 1.14 -15.24 -5.67
CA LEU A 88 -0.24 -15.12 -5.18
C LEU A 88 -0.86 -16.48 -4.82
N VAL A 89 -0.72 -17.47 -5.71
CA VAL A 89 -1.27 -18.82 -5.49
C VAL A 89 -0.52 -19.54 -4.39
N LYS A 90 0.81 -19.38 -4.30
CA LYS A 90 1.64 -19.94 -3.22
C LYS A 90 1.27 -19.34 -1.86
N MET A 91 1.00 -18.05 -1.80
CA MET A 91 0.51 -17.36 -0.59
C MET A 91 -0.85 -17.93 -0.14
N GLY A 92 -1.71 -18.28 -1.10
CA GLY A 92 -2.95 -19.00 -0.86
C GLY A 92 -4.18 -18.12 -0.65
N TRP A 93 -5.33 -18.74 -0.83
CA TRP A 93 -6.63 -18.06 -0.93
C TRP A 93 -7.03 -17.30 0.33
N ILE A 94 -6.83 -17.92 1.50
CA ILE A 94 -7.20 -17.32 2.78
C ILE A 94 -6.39 -16.04 3.01
N CYS A 95 -5.10 -16.09 2.69
CA CYS A 95 -4.22 -14.93 2.75
C CYS A 95 -4.62 -13.82 1.77
N HIS A 96 -4.93 -14.18 0.53
CA HIS A 96 -5.44 -13.22 -0.46
C HIS A 96 -6.69 -12.48 0.04
N LYS A 97 -7.70 -13.21 0.55
CA LYS A 97 -8.92 -12.58 1.11
C LYS A 97 -8.62 -11.72 2.34
N GLY A 98 -7.68 -12.14 3.18
CA GLY A 98 -7.20 -11.37 4.33
C GLY A 98 -6.60 -10.03 3.90
N MET A 99 -5.66 -10.06 2.94
CA MET A 99 -5.03 -8.86 2.38
C MET A 99 -6.05 -7.94 1.71
N VAL A 100 -6.97 -8.48 0.92
CA VAL A 100 -8.05 -7.70 0.30
C VAL A 100 -8.89 -6.99 1.35
N ARG A 101 -9.32 -7.69 2.40
CA ARG A 101 -10.11 -7.11 3.49
C ARG A 101 -9.36 -6.03 4.26
N LEU A 102 -8.08 -6.25 4.56
CA LEU A 102 -7.25 -5.23 5.22
C LEU A 102 -7.09 -4.00 4.32
N ALA A 103 -6.75 -4.21 3.04
CA ALA A 103 -6.58 -3.12 2.09
C ALA A 103 -7.85 -2.29 1.95
N THR A 104 -9.01 -2.92 1.77
CA THR A 104 -10.28 -2.19 1.60
C THR A 104 -10.78 -1.52 2.88
N SER A 105 -10.36 -2.00 4.06
CA SER A 105 -10.70 -1.33 5.33
C SER A 105 -9.99 0.01 5.54
N VAL A 106 -8.89 0.26 4.82
CA VAL A 106 -8.10 1.51 4.93
C VAL A 106 -8.23 2.40 3.69
N MET A 107 -9.10 2.04 2.75
CA MET A 107 -9.35 2.83 1.54
C MET A 107 -10.44 3.87 1.79
N ASP A 108 -10.12 5.13 1.55
CA ASP A 108 -11.07 6.24 1.67
C ASP A 108 -12.14 6.22 0.56
N ASN A 109 -11.75 5.76 -0.64
CA ASN A 109 -12.63 5.69 -1.79
C ASN A 109 -13.45 4.38 -1.79
N LYS A 110 -14.75 4.50 -1.55
CA LYS A 110 -15.69 3.37 -1.51
C LYS A 110 -15.86 2.66 -2.85
N ASP A 111 -15.84 3.39 -3.97
CA ASP A 111 -15.95 2.80 -5.30
C ASP A 111 -14.70 2.01 -5.65
N GLU A 112 -13.54 2.53 -5.25
CA GLU A 112 -12.27 1.84 -5.37
C GLU A 112 -12.25 0.57 -4.51
N ALA A 113 -12.64 0.65 -3.24
CA ALA A 113 -12.76 -0.50 -2.34
C ALA A 113 -13.75 -1.55 -2.86
N SER A 114 -14.86 -1.12 -3.45
CA SER A 114 -15.85 -2.00 -4.10
C SER A 114 -15.25 -2.69 -5.32
N THR A 115 -14.56 -1.96 -6.18
CA THR A 115 -13.85 -2.49 -7.35
C THR A 115 -12.82 -3.53 -6.91
N PHE A 116 -12.00 -3.19 -5.92
CA PHE A 116 -10.98 -4.04 -5.33
C PHE A 116 -11.56 -5.35 -4.81
N THR A 117 -12.68 -5.28 -4.07
CA THR A 117 -13.38 -6.44 -3.51
C THR A 117 -14.02 -7.29 -4.59
N SER A 118 -14.69 -6.68 -5.58
CA SER A 118 -15.39 -7.40 -6.66
C SER A 118 -14.43 -8.15 -7.58
N ASN A 119 -13.23 -7.61 -7.79
CA ASN A 119 -12.20 -8.24 -8.62
C ASN A 119 -11.39 -9.32 -7.87
N SER A 120 -11.45 -9.35 -6.53
CA SER A 120 -10.71 -10.29 -5.66
C SER A 120 -10.70 -11.73 -6.18
N ASP A 121 -11.89 -12.28 -6.39
CA ASP A 121 -12.04 -13.71 -6.70
C ASP A 121 -11.59 -13.99 -8.13
N ARG A 122 -11.94 -13.10 -9.07
CA ARG A 122 -11.50 -13.16 -10.47
C ARG A 122 -9.98 -13.22 -10.57
N VAL A 123 -9.28 -12.31 -9.90
CA VAL A 123 -7.81 -12.20 -9.97
C VAL A 123 -7.15 -13.47 -9.46
N TYR A 124 -7.57 -13.96 -8.29
CA TYR A 124 -6.98 -15.16 -7.71
C TYR A 124 -7.23 -16.41 -8.56
N PHE A 125 -8.46 -16.66 -8.99
CA PHE A 125 -8.77 -17.87 -9.76
C PHE A 125 -8.18 -17.84 -11.17
N ARG A 126 -8.05 -16.67 -11.78
CA ARG A 126 -7.28 -16.53 -13.03
C ARG A 126 -5.82 -16.91 -12.79
N CYS A 127 -5.20 -16.45 -11.71
CA CYS A 127 -3.84 -16.85 -11.37
C CYS A 127 -3.68 -18.35 -11.09
N ALA A 128 -4.62 -18.96 -10.36
CA ALA A 128 -4.64 -20.40 -10.14
C ALA A 128 -4.66 -21.17 -11.46
N LYS A 129 -5.46 -20.71 -12.45
CA LYS A 129 -5.50 -21.29 -13.78
C LYS A 129 -4.16 -21.16 -14.52
N ILE A 130 -3.53 -19.99 -14.47
CA ILE A 130 -2.21 -19.75 -15.09
C ILE A 130 -1.17 -20.70 -14.49
N VAL A 131 -1.07 -20.77 -13.16
CA VAL A 131 -0.11 -21.65 -12.47
C VAL A 131 -0.35 -23.12 -12.82
N ASN A 132 -1.61 -23.57 -12.84
CA ASN A 132 -1.96 -24.94 -13.21
C ASN A 132 -1.64 -25.26 -14.68
N SER A 133 -1.75 -24.30 -15.59
CA SER A 133 -1.39 -24.49 -17.00
C SER A 133 0.13 -24.56 -17.26
N LEU A 134 0.93 -24.02 -16.33
CA LEU A 134 2.39 -24.05 -16.39
C LEU A 134 2.98 -25.28 -15.68
N ALA A 135 2.17 -26.03 -14.94
CA ALA A 135 2.60 -27.27 -14.31
C ALA A 135 2.91 -28.34 -15.37
N PRO A 136 4.07 -29.02 -15.31
CA PRO A 136 4.36 -30.14 -16.20
C PRO A 136 3.27 -31.20 -16.08
N SER A 137 2.81 -31.75 -17.21
CA SER A 137 1.90 -32.90 -17.18
C SER A 137 2.54 -34.05 -16.40
N PRO A 138 1.80 -34.75 -15.52
CA PRO A 138 2.31 -35.95 -14.89
C PRO A 138 2.61 -36.97 -15.99
N ASN A 139 3.87 -37.38 -16.12
CA ASN A 139 4.23 -38.50 -16.97
C ASN A 139 3.48 -39.74 -16.44
N HIS A 140 2.60 -40.32 -17.24
CA HIS A 140 1.79 -41.49 -16.91
C HIS A 140 2.33 -42.73 -17.64
#